data_AF-A0A5C6M1E2-F1
#
_entry.id   AF-A0A5C6M1E2-F1
#
_cell.length_a   1.000
_cell.length_b   1.000
_cell.length_c   1.000
_cell.angle_alpha   90.00
_cell.angle_beta   90.00
_cell.angle_gamma   90.00
#
_symmetry.space_group_name_H-M   'P 1'
#
loop_
_entity.id
_entity.type
_entity.pdbx_description
1 polymer ?
#
loop_
_entity_poly.entity_id
_entity_poly.type
_entity_poly.pdbx_seq_one_letter_code
_entity_poly.pdbx_strand_id
1 'polypeptide(L)'
;EADDPVIRVGLPESLGKAWSDAFRTRGRERILALPEFVKGIDKVKRPLHSKLLSLANDQHHFLMMGSSNFTPHGMGVGVFNVEANLLFEDVAADAWDRLELPISWDDWRPKCELQWDEQYEPAEDCTDKAAMLPRFFVCASYSQVAGVLKVTLDRSVPEPVEWTIQLKGLDKDELVLFCRATGTALTELTYIFAEGSRAASLTALLIEWQDSELQTRQARLIVSIERKEDLAASNHLAALGVDAMIDWLIHGRSLAEWQEGQLNRRTPGVGLIEGLDSLRSVDTSSYTLYQVRRFGRAMSGMCERMERVVLVPEAVRYRLFSDPLGPLSLGKALTASENVCTLAAMSGEHRLFLLAELLLSVAQSARRMLTASDKKSRKWLKELIREAITNLASQVESRRGEPGSTVAENLAKYVLEVLKETADLAGQQWTEAANAG
;
A
#
# COMPACT_ATOMS: atom_id res chain seq x y z
N GLU A 1 19.26 -9.81 -27.15
CA GLU A 1 19.66 -8.93 -28.27
C GLU A 1 21.10 -8.53 -28.03
N ALA A 2 21.90 -8.64 -29.08
CA ALA A 2 23.34 -8.46 -29.07
C ALA A 2 23.72 -7.00 -28.78
N ASP A 3 24.95 -6.80 -28.30
CA ASP A 3 25.64 -5.53 -28.08
C ASP A 3 25.29 -4.49 -29.17
N ASP A 4 24.28 -3.67 -28.91
CA ASP A 4 24.16 -2.39 -29.60
C ASP A 4 25.09 -1.44 -28.82
N PRO A 5 26.29 -1.10 -29.33
CA PRO A 5 27.21 -0.21 -28.62
C PRO A 5 26.65 1.21 -28.54
N VAL A 6 25.55 1.49 -29.24
CA VAL A 6 24.95 2.80 -29.33
C VAL A 6 24.00 3.01 -28.16
N ILE A 7 24.38 3.94 -27.29
CA ILE A 7 23.56 4.39 -26.18
C ILE A 7 22.46 5.29 -26.75
N ARG A 8 21.21 4.84 -26.60
CA ARG A 8 20.02 5.53 -27.10
C ARG A 8 19.40 6.38 -25.99
N VAL A 9 18.98 7.58 -26.35
CA VAL A 9 18.26 8.50 -25.46
C VAL A 9 16.87 8.75 -26.05
N GLY A 10 15.82 8.42 -25.30
CA GLY A 10 14.42 8.65 -25.66
C GLY A 10 13.98 10.11 -25.53
N LEU A 11 14.80 11.06 -26.00
CA LEU A 11 14.51 12.50 -25.94
C LEU A 11 14.74 13.14 -27.31
N PRO A 12 14.07 14.26 -27.64
CA PRO A 12 14.30 14.98 -28.89
C PRO A 12 15.74 15.48 -29.01
N GLU A 13 16.33 15.36 -30.19
CA GLU A 13 17.69 15.86 -30.46
C GLU A 13 17.81 17.40 -30.21
N SER A 14 16.70 18.11 -30.40
CA SER A 14 16.57 19.54 -30.14
C SER A 14 16.85 19.89 -28.68
N LEU A 15 16.42 19.04 -27.73
CA LEU A 15 16.73 19.19 -26.31
C LEU A 15 18.23 19.03 -26.07
N GLY A 16 18.85 17.98 -26.63
CA GLY A 16 20.30 17.77 -26.54
C GLY A 16 21.09 18.95 -27.09
N LYS A 17 20.62 19.57 -28.19
CA LYS A 17 21.22 20.77 -28.76
C LYS A 17 21.08 21.98 -27.82
N ALA A 18 19.86 22.25 -27.33
CA ALA A 18 19.61 23.35 -26.41
C ALA A 18 20.41 23.22 -25.11
N TRP A 19 20.50 21.99 -24.57
CA TRP A 19 21.32 21.67 -23.41
C TRP A 19 22.79 21.96 -23.67
N SER A 20 23.33 21.45 -24.78
CA SER A 20 24.72 21.70 -25.16
C SER A 20 24.98 23.20 -25.31
N ASP A 21 24.11 23.95 -25.99
CA ASP A 21 24.29 25.38 -26.21
C ASP A 21 24.22 26.19 -24.89
N ALA A 22 23.31 25.84 -23.97
CA ALA A 22 23.16 26.50 -22.68
C ALA A 22 24.40 26.31 -21.77
N PHE A 23 25.06 25.15 -21.86
CA PHE A 23 26.19 24.79 -21.00
C PHE A 23 27.55 24.84 -21.70
N ARG A 24 27.61 25.10 -23.02
CA ARG A 24 28.85 25.18 -23.84
C ARG A 24 29.87 26.16 -23.25
N THR A 25 29.41 27.26 -22.67
CA THR A 25 30.30 28.28 -22.06
C THR A 25 31.03 27.78 -20.81
N ARG A 26 30.58 26.67 -20.21
CA ARG A 26 31.17 26.07 -19.01
C ARG A 26 32.03 24.83 -19.31
N GLY A 27 32.14 24.41 -20.59
CA GLY A 27 33.06 23.38 -21.06
C GLY A 27 32.90 21.99 -20.42
N ARG A 28 31.70 21.67 -19.90
CA ARG A 28 31.43 20.47 -19.10
C ARG A 28 30.01 19.93 -19.31
N GLU A 29 29.44 20.01 -20.51
CA GLU A 29 28.22 19.25 -20.75
C GLU A 29 28.52 17.74 -20.60
N ARG A 30 27.84 17.11 -19.66
CA ARG A 30 27.90 15.67 -19.43
C ARG A 30 26.49 15.13 -19.55
N ILE A 31 26.32 14.09 -20.35
CA ILE A 31 25.04 13.39 -20.46
C ILE A 31 25.28 11.97 -19.98
N LEU A 32 24.49 11.56 -18.99
CA LEU A 32 24.51 10.21 -18.46
C LEU A 32 23.18 9.55 -18.83
N ALA A 33 23.23 8.61 -19.78
CA ALA A 33 22.05 7.89 -20.20
C ALA A 33 21.83 6.70 -19.27
N LEU A 34 20.65 6.64 -18.65
CA LEU A 34 20.26 5.52 -17.81
C LEU A 34 19.68 4.39 -18.67
N PRO A 35 20.15 3.14 -18.53
CA PRO A 35 19.57 2.02 -19.26
C PRO A 35 18.15 1.72 -18.76
N GLU A 36 17.23 1.44 -19.67
CA GLU A 36 15.86 0.98 -19.33
C GLU A 36 15.81 -0.42 -18.69
N PHE A 37 16.95 -1.13 -18.74
CA PHE A 37 17.10 -2.49 -18.25
C PHE A 37 18.56 -2.83 -17.97
N VAL A 38 18.87 -3.20 -16.72
CA VAL A 38 20.17 -3.71 -16.31
C VAL A 38 20.10 -5.23 -16.15
N LYS A 39 20.78 -5.96 -17.04
CA LYS A 39 20.80 -7.42 -17.04
C LYS A 39 21.34 -7.97 -15.71
N GLY A 40 20.57 -8.85 -15.07
CA GLY A 40 20.93 -9.46 -13.79
C GLY A 40 20.41 -8.70 -12.56
N ILE A 41 19.94 -7.45 -12.75
CA ILE A 41 19.25 -6.67 -11.72
C ILE A 41 17.75 -6.62 -12.04
N ASP A 42 17.42 -6.22 -13.27
CA ASP A 42 16.04 -6.02 -13.70
C ASP A 42 15.42 -7.29 -14.27
N LYS A 43 14.11 -7.47 -14.00
CA LYS A 43 13.30 -8.59 -14.53
C LYS A 43 12.48 -8.21 -15.76
N VAL A 44 12.21 -6.93 -15.95
CA VAL A 44 11.43 -6.36 -17.05
C VAL A 44 12.00 -4.99 -17.41
N LYS A 45 11.87 -4.56 -18.66
CA LYS A 45 12.18 -3.18 -19.06
C LYS A 45 11.26 -2.22 -18.30
N ARG A 46 11.83 -1.20 -17.66
CA ARG A 46 11.04 -0.17 -16.97
C ARG A 46 11.53 1.21 -17.41
N PRO A 47 10.64 2.06 -17.94
CA PRO A 47 11.03 3.43 -18.25
C PRO A 47 11.40 4.17 -16.96
N LEU A 48 12.35 5.10 -17.07
CA LEU A 48 12.75 5.95 -15.96
C LEU A 48 11.60 6.89 -15.60
N HIS A 49 10.93 6.63 -14.47
CA HIS A 49 9.80 7.45 -14.01
C HIS A 49 10.17 8.42 -12.88
N SER A 50 11.45 8.53 -12.51
CA SER A 50 11.91 9.42 -11.45
C SER A 50 11.89 10.88 -11.89
N LYS A 51 11.45 11.78 -11.00
CA LYS A 51 11.56 13.24 -11.19
C LYS A 51 12.45 13.84 -10.10
N LEU A 52 13.65 14.27 -10.51
CA LEU A 52 14.72 14.68 -9.61
C LEU A 52 15.42 15.91 -10.20
N LEU A 53 15.76 16.87 -9.35
CA LEU A 53 16.57 18.03 -9.72
C LEU A 53 17.59 18.29 -8.61
N SER A 54 18.87 18.43 -8.94
CA SER A 54 19.86 18.93 -7.99
C SER A 54 20.52 20.19 -8.49
N LEU A 55 20.82 21.06 -7.54
CA LEU A 55 21.55 22.30 -7.74
C LEU A 55 22.64 22.36 -6.69
N ALA A 56 23.89 22.60 -7.10
CA ALA A 56 25.02 22.67 -6.18
C ALA A 56 25.86 23.93 -6.44
N ASN A 57 26.39 24.49 -5.35
CA ASN A 57 27.47 25.46 -5.36
C ASN A 57 28.48 25.09 -4.25
N ASP A 58 29.54 25.88 -4.08
CA ASP A 58 30.62 25.59 -3.11
C ASP A 58 30.15 25.51 -1.64
N GLN A 59 28.95 25.98 -1.32
CA GLN A 59 28.43 26.09 0.04
C GLN A 59 27.18 25.24 0.30
N HIS A 60 26.41 24.93 -0.74
CA HIS A 60 25.10 24.30 -0.64
C HIS A 60 24.87 23.29 -1.75
N HIS A 61 24.33 22.14 -1.38
CA HIS A 61 23.81 21.13 -2.30
C HIS A 61 22.31 20.97 -2.05
N PHE A 62 21.49 21.27 -3.05
CA PHE A 62 20.06 21.06 -3.03
C PHE A 62 19.69 19.83 -3.85
N LEU A 63 18.83 18.97 -3.34
CA LEU A 63 18.22 17.86 -4.06
C LEU A 63 16.71 17.93 -3.90
N MET A 64 16.00 18.12 -5.00
CA MET A 64 14.55 18.05 -5.07
C MET A 64 14.13 16.68 -5.61
N MET A 65 13.18 16.04 -4.94
CA MET A 65 12.52 14.81 -5.38
C MET A 65 11.01 14.98 -5.28
N GLY A 66 10.25 14.50 -6.26
CA GLY A 66 8.80 14.59 -6.17
C GLY A 66 8.06 14.04 -7.38
N SER A 67 6.81 14.49 -7.52
CA SER A 67 5.91 14.08 -8.60
C SER A 67 6.01 14.98 -9.84
N SER A 68 6.57 16.19 -9.72
CA SER A 68 6.66 17.17 -10.82
C SER A 68 7.50 16.66 -11.99
N ASN A 69 6.84 16.32 -13.10
CA ASN A 69 7.50 16.15 -14.38
C ASN A 69 8.15 17.48 -14.84
N PHE A 70 9.21 17.39 -15.63
CA PHE A 70 9.84 18.57 -16.26
C PHE A 70 9.03 19.02 -17.49
N THR A 71 7.75 19.31 -17.28
CA THR A 71 6.77 19.77 -18.26
C THR A 71 6.11 21.07 -17.78
N PRO A 72 5.50 21.89 -18.65
CA PRO A 72 4.81 23.11 -18.23
C PRO A 72 3.82 22.86 -17.09
N HIS A 73 3.00 21.80 -17.17
CA HIS A 73 2.01 21.47 -16.15
C HIS A 73 2.62 21.03 -14.81
N GLY A 74 3.65 20.17 -14.85
CA GLY A 74 4.38 19.72 -13.64
C GLY A 74 5.21 20.83 -12.99
N MET A 75 5.59 21.85 -13.76
CA MET A 75 6.29 23.06 -13.31
C MET A 75 5.35 24.21 -12.94
N GLY A 76 4.04 24.05 -13.05
CA GLY A 76 3.06 25.08 -12.68
C GLY A 76 2.85 26.20 -13.71
N VAL A 77 3.23 25.99 -14.96
CA VAL A 77 3.08 26.95 -16.07
C VAL A 77 1.79 26.66 -16.85
N GLY A 78 0.82 27.58 -16.78
CA GLY A 78 -0.46 27.46 -17.50
C GLY A 78 -1.54 26.74 -16.69
N VAL A 79 -2.24 25.78 -17.29
CA VAL A 79 -2.98 24.76 -16.53
C VAL A 79 -1.94 23.95 -15.74
N PHE A 80 -2.22 23.48 -14.53
CA PHE A 80 -1.19 22.82 -13.72
C PHE A 80 -1.72 21.61 -12.98
N ASN A 81 -0.83 20.64 -12.76
CA ASN A 81 -1.09 19.47 -11.94
C ASN A 81 -0.95 19.83 -10.45
N VAL A 82 -1.59 19.03 -9.59
CA VAL A 82 -1.31 19.09 -8.15
C VAL A 82 -0.11 18.21 -7.86
N GLU A 83 1.03 18.85 -7.60
CA GLU A 83 2.31 18.17 -7.43
C GLU A 83 2.80 18.25 -5.98
N ALA A 84 3.53 17.22 -5.55
CA ALA A 84 4.19 17.16 -4.26
C ALA A 84 5.70 16.97 -4.47
N ASN A 85 6.50 17.90 -3.95
CA ASN A 85 7.95 17.86 -4.02
C ASN A 85 8.57 18.07 -2.64
N LEU A 86 9.69 17.41 -2.40
CA LEU A 86 10.51 17.54 -1.20
C LEU A 86 11.89 18.05 -1.62
N LEU A 87 12.35 19.12 -0.96
CA LEU A 87 13.68 19.70 -1.16
C LEU A 87 14.56 19.38 0.04
N PHE A 88 15.67 18.70 -0.22
CA PHE A 88 16.75 18.48 0.74
C PHE A 88 17.84 19.51 0.50
N GLU A 89 18.38 20.05 1.60
CA GLU A 89 19.57 20.88 1.59
C GLU A 89 20.66 20.15 2.39
N ASP A 90 21.82 19.96 1.78
CA ASP A 90 23.02 19.45 2.42
C ASP A 90 24.14 20.49 2.33
N VAL A 91 24.89 20.63 3.41
CA VAL A 91 26.07 21.50 3.52
C VAL A 91 27.35 20.70 3.23
N ALA A 92 27.26 19.37 3.21
CA ALA A 92 28.36 18.49 2.82
C ALA A 92 28.45 18.34 1.29
N ALA A 93 29.67 18.16 0.80
CA ALA A 93 29.93 17.84 -0.60
C ALA A 93 29.35 16.44 -0.93
N ASP A 94 28.62 16.39 -2.03
CA ASP A 94 28.09 15.19 -2.71
C ASP A 94 26.95 14.41 -2.02
N ALA A 95 25.77 15.03 -1.97
CA ALA A 95 24.50 14.32 -1.76
C ALA A 95 24.24 13.18 -2.79
N TRP A 96 24.89 13.24 -3.96
CA TRP A 96 24.71 12.30 -5.07
C TRP A 96 25.32 10.92 -4.83
N ASP A 97 26.48 10.85 -4.16
CA ASP A 97 27.15 9.57 -3.86
C ASP A 97 26.30 8.67 -2.95
N ARG A 98 25.36 9.27 -2.21
CA ARG A 98 24.44 8.54 -1.32
C ARG A 98 23.23 7.95 -2.03
N LEU A 99 22.98 8.31 -3.29
CA LEU A 99 21.83 7.79 -4.06
C LEU A 99 22.08 6.40 -4.66
N GLU A 100 23.33 5.90 -4.60
CA GLU A 100 23.71 4.54 -5.06
C GLU A 100 23.13 4.19 -6.45
N LEU A 101 23.24 5.13 -7.40
CA LEU A 101 22.74 4.91 -8.76
C LEU A 101 23.43 3.68 -9.39
N PRO A 102 22.71 2.90 -10.23
CA PRO A 102 23.25 1.67 -10.82
C PRO A 102 24.34 1.90 -11.89
N ILE A 103 24.76 3.14 -12.11
CA ILE A 103 25.77 3.56 -13.08
C ILE A 103 26.71 4.59 -12.45
N SER A 104 27.99 4.56 -12.83
CA SER A 104 28.97 5.53 -12.32
C SER A 104 28.80 6.88 -12.99
N TRP A 105 29.04 7.96 -12.26
CA TRP A 105 29.11 9.31 -12.83
C TRP A 105 30.25 9.48 -13.84
N ASP A 106 31.26 8.61 -13.78
CA ASP A 106 32.36 8.57 -14.74
C ASP A 106 31.95 7.94 -16.09
N ASP A 107 30.79 7.30 -16.16
CA ASP A 107 30.26 6.67 -17.39
C ASP A 107 29.51 7.66 -18.30
N TRP A 108 29.69 8.96 -18.09
CA TRP A 108 29.09 10.00 -18.93
C TRP A 108 29.61 9.95 -20.36
N ARG A 109 28.78 10.40 -21.32
CA ARG A 109 29.11 10.48 -22.74
C ARG A 109 28.90 11.90 -23.28
N PRO A 110 29.73 12.37 -24.23
CA PRO A 110 29.44 13.59 -24.96
C PRO A 110 28.22 13.41 -25.87
N LYS A 111 27.52 14.50 -26.19
CA LYS A 111 26.30 14.47 -27.04
C LYS A 111 26.51 13.70 -28.35
N CYS A 112 27.69 13.83 -28.98
CA CYS A 112 27.99 13.21 -30.28
C CYS A 112 28.12 11.69 -30.25
N GLU A 113 28.23 11.07 -29.07
CA GLU A 113 28.30 9.62 -28.89
C GLU A 113 26.92 8.99 -28.59
N LEU A 114 25.87 9.81 -28.51
CA LEU A 114 24.50 9.37 -28.20
C LEU A 114 23.64 9.34 -29.45
N GLN A 115 22.84 8.28 -29.58
CA GLN A 115 21.76 8.24 -30.57
C GLN A 115 20.48 8.77 -29.93
N TRP A 116 19.96 9.85 -30.50
CA TRP A 116 18.71 10.47 -30.07
C TRP A 116 17.56 9.77 -30.79
N ASP A 117 16.95 8.81 -30.12
CA ASP A 117 15.77 8.13 -30.63
C ASP A 117 14.57 8.95 -30.18
N GLU A 118 14.19 9.94 -31.00
CA GLU A 118 12.96 10.70 -30.80
C GLU A 118 11.78 9.74 -30.93
N GLN A 119 11.39 9.17 -29.80
CA GLN A 119 10.15 8.43 -29.71
C GLN A 119 9.05 9.47 -29.83
N TYR A 120 8.20 9.33 -30.85
CA TYR A 120 6.92 10.01 -30.88
C TYR A 120 6.03 9.36 -29.82
N GLU A 121 6.33 9.65 -28.56
CA GLU A 121 5.34 9.55 -27.50
C GLU A 121 4.61 10.88 -27.54
N PRO A 122 3.29 10.92 -27.83
CA PRO A 122 2.51 12.09 -27.43
C PRO A 122 2.84 12.29 -25.96
N ALA A 123 3.17 13.53 -25.56
CA ALA A 123 3.52 13.79 -24.16
C ALA A 123 2.49 13.09 -23.26
N GLU A 124 2.87 12.57 -22.09
CA GLU A 124 1.86 12.12 -21.10
C GLU A 124 0.82 13.24 -20.83
N ASP A 125 1.23 14.48 -21.11
CA ASP A 125 0.48 15.74 -21.05
C ASP A 125 -0.05 16.24 -22.41
N CYS A 126 0.12 15.50 -23.51
CA CYS A 126 -0.81 15.63 -24.62
C CYS A 126 -2.13 15.26 -24.00
N THR A 127 -2.96 16.26 -23.72
CA THR A 127 -4.38 16.02 -23.62
C THR A 127 -4.69 15.26 -24.90
N ASP A 128 -4.89 13.95 -24.78
CA ASP A 128 -5.87 13.30 -25.61
C ASP A 128 -6.98 14.33 -25.69
N LYS A 129 -7.49 14.62 -26.89
CA LYS A 129 -8.71 15.40 -27.01
C LYS A 129 -9.90 14.67 -26.35
N ALA A 130 -9.67 13.81 -25.36
CA ALA A 130 -10.55 13.47 -24.27
C ALA A 130 -11.25 14.74 -23.84
N ALA A 131 -12.50 14.82 -24.25
CA ALA A 131 -13.33 15.96 -23.97
C ALA A 131 -13.38 16.15 -22.45
N MET A 132 -13.23 17.39 -22.00
CA MET A 132 -13.42 17.71 -20.60
C MET A 132 -14.84 17.30 -20.18
N LEU A 133 -14.94 16.61 -19.04
CA LEU A 133 -16.22 16.21 -18.49
C LEU A 133 -17.08 17.47 -18.25
N PRO A 134 -18.35 17.49 -18.67
CA PRO A 134 -19.22 18.63 -18.44
C PRO A 134 -19.35 18.93 -16.95
N ARG A 135 -19.34 20.22 -16.56
CA ARG A 135 -19.54 20.67 -15.16
C ARG A 135 -20.85 20.17 -14.52
N PHE A 136 -21.79 19.75 -15.35
CA PHE A 136 -23.01 19.07 -14.92
C PHE A 136 -22.73 17.86 -14.02
N PHE A 137 -21.63 17.14 -14.22
CA PHE A 137 -21.21 16.03 -13.36
C PHE A 137 -20.20 16.53 -12.32
N VAL A 138 -20.62 16.64 -11.07
CA VAL A 138 -19.82 17.29 -10.01
C VAL A 138 -18.84 16.32 -9.37
N CYS A 139 -19.36 15.25 -8.78
CA CYS A 139 -18.58 14.25 -8.08
C CYS A 139 -19.35 12.94 -7.97
N ALA A 140 -18.62 11.86 -7.67
CA ALA A 140 -19.21 10.58 -7.29
C ALA A 140 -18.62 10.12 -5.96
N SER A 141 -19.44 9.56 -5.09
CA SER A 141 -19.01 8.95 -3.83
C SER A 141 -19.58 7.55 -3.66
N TYR A 142 -18.81 6.68 -3.00
CA TYR A 142 -19.22 5.29 -2.79
C TYR A 142 -19.04 4.86 -1.34
N SER A 143 -20.07 4.21 -0.79
CA SER A 143 -19.98 3.46 0.47
C SER A 143 -19.87 1.98 0.16
N GLN A 144 -18.68 1.41 0.39
CA GLN A 144 -18.40 -0.01 0.25
C GLN A 144 -19.19 -0.86 1.25
N VAL A 145 -19.42 -0.32 2.46
CA VAL A 145 -20.18 -1.01 3.51
C VAL A 145 -21.67 -1.05 3.17
N ALA A 146 -22.26 0.10 2.82
CA ALA A 146 -23.68 0.17 2.48
C ALA A 146 -23.97 -0.33 1.05
N GLY A 147 -22.96 -0.37 0.19
CA GLY A 147 -23.10 -0.62 -1.25
C GLY A 147 -23.78 0.52 -1.98
N VAL A 148 -23.61 1.77 -1.54
CA VAL A 148 -24.35 2.91 -2.08
C VAL A 148 -23.41 3.81 -2.87
N LEU A 149 -23.65 3.93 -4.17
CA LEU A 149 -22.98 4.90 -5.05
C LEU A 149 -23.88 6.12 -5.21
N LYS A 150 -23.33 7.30 -4.98
CA LYS A 150 -23.97 8.58 -5.19
C LYS A 150 -23.24 9.35 -6.28
N VAL A 151 -24.00 9.98 -7.17
CA VAL A 151 -23.47 10.92 -8.17
C VAL A 151 -24.20 12.24 -8.00
N THR A 152 -23.45 13.32 -7.81
CA THR A 152 -24.00 14.67 -7.67
C THR A 152 -23.97 15.39 -9.01
N LEU A 153 -25.11 15.99 -9.37
CA LEU A 153 -25.31 16.73 -10.59
C LEU A 153 -25.52 18.22 -10.29
N ASP A 154 -24.84 19.09 -11.02
CA ASP A 154 -25.06 20.53 -10.96
C ASP A 154 -26.15 20.92 -11.97
N ARG A 155 -27.37 21.07 -11.47
CA ARG A 155 -28.52 21.49 -12.28
C ARG A 155 -28.55 23.00 -12.57
N SER A 156 -27.60 23.77 -12.05
CA SER A 156 -27.48 25.21 -12.35
C SER A 156 -26.75 25.47 -13.69
N VAL A 157 -26.08 24.46 -14.23
CA VAL A 157 -25.41 24.52 -15.54
C VAL A 157 -26.20 23.73 -16.60
N PRO A 158 -26.01 24.00 -17.90
CA PRO A 158 -26.69 23.27 -18.96
C PRO A 158 -26.43 21.75 -18.88
N GLU A 159 -27.51 20.98 -18.90
CA GLU A 159 -27.47 19.52 -18.96
C GLU A 159 -27.15 19.03 -20.38
N PRO A 160 -26.26 18.03 -20.57
CA PRO A 160 -26.00 17.42 -21.87
C PRO A 160 -27.25 16.82 -22.51
N VAL A 161 -27.31 16.84 -23.85
CA VAL A 161 -28.47 16.37 -24.62
C VAL A 161 -28.72 14.88 -24.43
N GLU A 162 -27.69 14.08 -24.38
CA GLU A 162 -27.78 12.68 -23.99
C GLU A 162 -26.59 12.37 -23.10
N TRP A 163 -26.79 11.52 -22.10
CA TRP A 163 -25.71 11.06 -21.25
C TRP A 163 -26.00 9.72 -20.60
N THR A 164 -24.94 8.96 -20.36
CA THR A 164 -24.94 7.69 -19.63
C THR A 164 -23.78 7.67 -18.62
N ILE A 165 -24.02 7.03 -17.48
CA ILE A 165 -23.02 6.77 -16.43
C ILE A 165 -22.90 5.26 -16.32
N GLN A 166 -21.69 4.76 -16.54
CA GLN A 166 -21.41 3.34 -16.65
C GLN A 166 -20.28 2.93 -15.71
N LEU A 167 -20.33 1.67 -15.28
CA LEU A 167 -19.24 1.03 -14.56
C LEU A 167 -18.54 0.02 -15.47
N LYS A 168 -17.22 0.17 -15.66
CA LYS A 168 -16.38 -0.77 -16.41
C LYS A 168 -15.60 -1.66 -15.46
N GLY A 169 -15.67 -2.98 -15.68
CA GLY A 169 -14.67 -3.91 -15.13
C GLY A 169 -15.10 -4.79 -13.94
N LEU A 170 -16.39 -5.11 -13.76
CA LEU A 170 -16.78 -6.17 -12.82
C LEU A 170 -16.94 -7.55 -13.48
N ASP A 171 -17.40 -7.57 -14.73
CA ASP A 171 -17.33 -8.69 -15.67
C ASP A 171 -17.44 -8.06 -17.08
N LYS A 172 -17.25 -8.83 -18.16
CA LYS A 172 -17.09 -8.33 -19.53
C LYS A 172 -18.24 -7.47 -20.12
N ASP A 173 -19.26 -7.17 -19.33
CA ASP A 173 -20.40 -6.34 -19.70
C ASP A 173 -20.34 -4.96 -19.03
N GLU A 174 -20.55 -3.91 -19.83
CA GLU A 174 -20.67 -2.54 -19.35
C GLU A 174 -22.00 -2.36 -18.60
N LEU A 175 -21.94 -2.12 -17.28
CA LEU A 175 -23.13 -1.89 -16.48
C LEU A 175 -23.53 -0.41 -16.57
N VAL A 176 -24.63 -0.10 -17.24
CA VAL A 176 -25.22 1.24 -17.23
C VAL A 176 -25.93 1.47 -15.90
N LEU A 177 -25.42 2.42 -15.11
CA LEU A 177 -25.95 2.76 -13.78
C LEU A 177 -27.05 3.82 -13.88
N PHE A 178 -26.81 4.84 -14.70
CA PHE A 178 -27.74 5.94 -14.91
C PHE A 178 -27.71 6.37 -16.37
N CYS A 179 -28.84 6.87 -16.88
CA CYS A 179 -28.89 7.57 -18.15
C CYS A 179 -29.90 8.72 -18.08
N ARG A 180 -29.80 9.68 -19.01
CA ARG A 180 -30.71 10.84 -19.06
C ARG A 180 -32.19 10.44 -19.02
N ALA A 181 -32.58 9.43 -19.80
CA ALA A 181 -33.97 8.96 -19.88
C ALA A 181 -34.52 8.44 -18.52
N THR A 182 -33.64 7.93 -17.66
CA THR A 182 -33.96 7.48 -16.30
C THR A 182 -33.62 8.52 -15.23
N GLY A 183 -32.92 9.58 -15.62
CA GLY A 183 -32.44 10.65 -14.76
C GLY A 183 -33.62 11.48 -14.28
N THR A 184 -34.02 11.24 -13.03
CA THR A 184 -34.98 12.08 -12.32
C THR A 184 -34.46 13.52 -12.25
N ALA A 185 -35.34 14.51 -12.04
CA ALA A 185 -34.96 15.92 -11.82
C ALA A 185 -34.15 16.16 -10.52
N LEU A 186 -33.63 15.10 -9.91
CA LEU A 186 -32.82 15.14 -8.71
C LEU A 186 -31.41 15.68 -9.02
N THR A 187 -30.84 16.33 -8.01
CA THR A 187 -29.44 16.76 -7.97
C THR A 187 -28.51 15.66 -7.49
N GLU A 188 -29.04 14.57 -6.91
CA GLU A 188 -28.28 13.41 -6.46
C GLU A 188 -28.92 12.14 -7.05
N LEU A 189 -28.11 11.37 -7.76
CA LEU A 189 -28.47 10.04 -8.25
C LEU A 189 -27.87 9.00 -7.32
N THR A 190 -28.67 8.00 -6.95
CA THR A 190 -28.23 6.94 -6.03
C THR A 190 -28.43 5.57 -6.67
N TYR A 191 -27.38 4.75 -6.64
CA TYR A 191 -27.42 3.36 -7.05
C TYR A 191 -27.02 2.47 -5.86
N ILE A 192 -27.81 1.43 -5.60
CA ILE A 192 -27.57 0.49 -4.51
C ILE A 192 -27.14 -0.85 -5.10
N PHE A 193 -25.90 -1.23 -4.82
CA PHE A 193 -25.35 -2.53 -5.22
C PHE A 193 -25.98 -3.66 -4.40
N ALA A 194 -26.15 -4.81 -5.06
CA ALA A 194 -26.52 -6.05 -4.40
C ALA A 194 -25.49 -6.41 -3.32
N GLU A 195 -25.93 -7.13 -2.28
CA GLU A 195 -25.10 -7.45 -1.11
C GLU A 195 -23.78 -8.14 -1.49
N GLY A 196 -23.80 -9.06 -2.46
CA GLY A 196 -22.61 -9.75 -2.95
C GLY A 196 -21.62 -8.88 -3.74
N SER A 197 -22.04 -7.69 -4.19
CA SER A 197 -21.20 -6.71 -4.90
C SER A 197 -20.79 -5.53 -4.01
N ARG A 198 -21.18 -5.55 -2.73
CA ARG A 198 -20.64 -4.62 -1.72
C ARG A 198 -19.14 -4.88 -1.55
N ALA A 199 -18.40 -3.90 -1.03
CA ALA A 199 -16.94 -3.92 -0.93
C ALA A 199 -16.16 -3.94 -2.26
N ALA A 200 -16.82 -3.81 -3.42
CA ALA A 200 -16.12 -3.64 -4.69
C ALA A 200 -15.24 -2.39 -4.68
N SER A 201 -14.04 -2.46 -5.26
CA SER A 201 -13.20 -1.28 -5.43
C SER A 201 -13.64 -0.50 -6.68
N LEU A 202 -14.38 0.58 -6.47
CA LEU A 202 -14.80 1.49 -7.53
C LEU A 202 -13.87 2.70 -7.55
N THR A 203 -13.09 2.85 -8.61
CA THR A 203 -12.12 3.95 -8.76
C THR A 203 -12.65 5.07 -9.65
N ALA A 204 -13.38 4.73 -10.72
CA ALA A 204 -13.96 5.69 -11.65
C ALA A 204 -15.23 5.15 -12.32
N LEU A 205 -16.11 6.07 -12.70
CA LEU A 205 -17.24 5.84 -13.59
C LEU A 205 -16.88 6.33 -14.99
N LEU A 206 -17.32 5.62 -16.02
CA LEU A 206 -17.27 6.14 -17.38
C LEU A 206 -18.53 6.95 -17.64
N ILE A 207 -18.35 8.19 -18.09
CA ILE A 207 -19.43 9.07 -18.51
C ILE A 207 -19.35 9.20 -20.02
N GLU A 208 -20.45 8.91 -20.70
CA GLU A 208 -20.62 9.19 -22.12
C GLU A 208 -21.67 10.29 -22.27
N TRP A 209 -21.45 11.27 -23.15
CA TRP A 209 -22.43 12.31 -23.42
C TRP A 209 -22.37 12.81 -24.85
N GLN A 210 -23.43 13.47 -25.31
CA GLN A 210 -23.43 14.25 -26.55
C GLN A 210 -23.12 15.71 -26.25
N ASP A 211 -22.11 16.26 -26.93
CA ASP A 211 -21.79 17.69 -26.85
C ASP A 211 -22.75 18.55 -27.69
N SER A 212 -22.52 19.87 -27.73
CA SER A 212 -23.36 20.81 -28.48
C SER A 212 -23.33 20.59 -30.00
N GLU A 213 -22.35 19.84 -30.51
CA GLU A 213 -22.22 19.46 -31.92
C GLU A 213 -22.79 18.05 -32.18
N LEU A 214 -23.49 17.47 -31.21
CA LEU A 214 -24.04 16.11 -31.24
C LEU A 214 -22.95 15.03 -31.40
N GLN A 215 -21.70 15.32 -31.05
CA GLN A 215 -20.63 14.34 -31.04
C GLN A 215 -20.65 13.58 -29.71
N THR A 216 -20.53 12.25 -29.78
CA THR A 216 -20.36 11.43 -28.58
C THR A 216 -18.96 11.62 -28.01
N ARG A 217 -18.91 11.98 -26.73
CA ARG A 217 -17.69 12.18 -25.95
C ARG A 217 -17.69 11.25 -24.75
N GLN A 218 -16.50 10.95 -24.25
CA GLN A 218 -16.31 10.09 -23.09
C GLN A 218 -15.25 10.69 -22.15
N ALA A 219 -15.47 10.55 -20.85
CA ALA A 219 -14.53 10.91 -19.79
C ALA A 219 -14.79 10.09 -18.53
N ARG A 220 -13.80 10.07 -17.63
CA ARG A 220 -13.89 9.35 -16.35
C ARG A 220 -14.24 10.31 -15.22
N LEU A 221 -15.22 9.94 -14.40
CA LEU A 221 -15.53 10.61 -13.14
C LEU A 221 -14.95 9.78 -11.98
N ILE A 222 -14.01 10.35 -11.25
CA ILE A 222 -13.37 9.67 -10.12
C ILE A 222 -14.38 9.46 -8.98
N VAL A 223 -14.38 8.25 -8.42
CA VAL A 223 -15.23 7.88 -7.29
C VAL A 223 -14.45 8.05 -6.01
N SER A 224 -14.96 8.89 -5.10
CA SER A 224 -14.36 9.15 -3.81
C SER A 224 -15.03 8.33 -2.70
N ILE A 225 -14.34 8.16 -1.58
CA ILE A 225 -14.94 7.64 -0.35
C ILE A 225 -15.06 8.80 0.64
N GLU A 226 -16.30 9.20 0.97
CA GLU A 226 -16.55 10.39 1.80
C GLU A 226 -16.07 10.23 3.23
N ARG A 227 -16.24 9.04 3.81
CA ARG A 227 -15.96 8.76 5.22
C ARG A 227 -15.19 7.46 5.38
N LYS A 228 -14.37 7.37 6.42
CA LYS A 228 -13.58 6.15 6.68
C LYS A 228 -14.47 4.95 6.97
N GLU A 229 -15.61 5.16 7.61
CA GLU A 229 -16.59 4.12 7.95
C GLU A 229 -17.29 3.54 6.72
N ASP A 230 -17.21 4.24 5.58
CA ASP A 230 -17.74 3.80 4.30
C ASP A 230 -16.81 2.82 3.59
N LEU A 231 -15.56 2.64 4.05
CA LEU A 231 -14.66 1.58 3.57
C LEU A 231 -15.01 0.23 4.19
N ALA A 232 -15.25 -0.77 3.35
CA ALA A 232 -15.36 -2.13 3.84
C ALA A 232 -13.99 -2.61 4.29
N ALA A 233 -13.93 -3.30 5.43
CA ALA A 233 -12.78 -4.13 5.73
C ALA A 233 -12.67 -5.14 4.59
N SER A 234 -11.56 -5.11 3.83
CA SER A 234 -11.45 -5.98 2.65
C SER A 234 -11.56 -7.44 3.09
N ASN A 235 -12.63 -8.12 2.67
CA ASN A 235 -12.85 -9.54 2.99
C ASN A 235 -11.67 -10.42 2.53
N HIS A 236 -10.95 -10.00 1.48
CA HIS A 236 -9.71 -10.63 1.03
C HIS A 236 -8.60 -10.64 2.08
N LEU A 237 -8.52 -9.59 2.92
CA LEU A 237 -7.54 -9.54 4.02
C LEU A 237 -8.00 -10.35 5.24
N ALA A 238 -9.31 -10.42 5.50
CA ALA A 238 -9.88 -11.29 6.53
C ALA A 238 -9.72 -12.78 6.16
N ALA A 239 -9.70 -13.10 4.86
CA ALA A 239 -9.43 -14.43 4.33
C ALA A 239 -7.94 -14.79 4.23
N LEU A 240 -7.02 -13.91 4.67
CA LEU A 240 -5.59 -14.27 4.71
C LEU A 240 -5.36 -15.33 5.79
N GLY A 241 -4.73 -16.43 5.39
CA GLY A 241 -4.19 -17.40 6.35
C GLY A 241 -3.08 -16.78 7.20
N VAL A 242 -2.83 -17.37 8.37
CA VAL A 242 -1.80 -16.94 9.32
C VAL A 242 -0.42 -16.79 8.68
N ASP A 243 -0.03 -17.70 7.77
CA ASP A 243 1.25 -17.64 7.05
C ASP A 243 1.34 -16.40 6.15
N ALA A 244 0.23 -16.03 5.50
CA ALA A 244 0.20 -14.84 4.66
C ALA A 244 0.31 -13.57 5.50
N MET A 245 -0.37 -13.50 6.65
CA MET A 245 -0.23 -12.40 7.59
C MET A 245 1.21 -12.27 8.09
N ILE A 246 1.84 -13.38 8.48
CA ILE A 246 3.22 -13.42 8.98
C ILE A 246 4.22 -13.01 7.90
N ASP A 247 4.10 -13.55 6.69
CA ASP A 247 4.94 -13.13 5.58
C ASP A 247 4.80 -11.63 5.32
N TRP A 248 3.57 -11.12 5.36
CA TRP A 248 3.35 -9.72 5.09
C TRP A 248 3.98 -8.81 6.16
N LEU A 249 3.83 -9.19 7.44
CA LEU A 249 4.47 -8.52 8.58
C LEU A 249 6.00 -8.56 8.52
N ILE A 250 6.60 -9.65 8.05
CA ILE A 250 8.06 -9.78 7.93
C ILE A 250 8.63 -8.89 6.83
N HIS A 251 7.97 -8.84 5.67
CA HIS A 251 8.53 -8.16 4.50
C HIS A 251 8.18 -6.67 4.42
N GLY A 252 7.18 -6.21 5.17
CA GLY A 252 6.76 -4.80 5.17
C GLY A 252 6.26 -4.27 3.82
N ARG A 253 5.97 -5.17 2.86
CA ARG A 253 5.54 -4.85 1.49
C ARG A 253 4.14 -4.26 1.47
N SER A 254 3.77 -3.58 0.40
CA SER A 254 2.37 -3.23 0.14
C SER A 254 1.53 -4.47 -0.21
N LEU A 255 0.20 -4.37 -0.09
CA LEU A 255 -0.70 -5.48 -0.44
C LEU A 255 -0.56 -5.86 -1.92
N ALA A 256 -0.44 -4.86 -2.80
CA ALA A 256 -0.29 -5.05 -4.24
C ALA A 256 0.99 -5.86 -4.56
N GLU A 257 2.12 -5.48 -3.96
CA GLU A 257 3.40 -6.20 -4.15
C GLU A 257 3.35 -7.64 -3.64
N TRP A 258 2.63 -7.90 -2.55
CA TRP A 258 2.46 -9.27 -2.04
C TRP A 258 1.53 -10.08 -2.95
N GLN A 259 0.42 -9.51 -3.41
CA GLN A 259 -0.52 -10.17 -4.32
C GLN A 259 0.14 -10.51 -5.67
N GLU A 260 0.88 -9.56 -6.24
CA GLU A 260 1.69 -9.80 -7.45
C GLU A 260 2.73 -10.90 -7.21
N GLY A 261 3.39 -10.91 -6.06
CA GLY A 261 4.33 -11.98 -5.67
C GLY A 261 3.67 -13.36 -5.63
N GLN A 262 2.44 -13.46 -5.12
CA GLN A 262 1.69 -14.72 -5.09
C GLN A 262 1.20 -15.16 -6.47
N LEU A 263 0.73 -14.23 -7.30
CA LEU A 263 0.35 -14.49 -8.70
C LEU A 263 1.56 -14.99 -9.51
N ASN A 264 2.71 -14.37 -9.31
CA ASN A 264 3.96 -14.76 -9.97
C ASN A 264 4.47 -16.13 -9.48
N ARG A 265 4.30 -16.47 -8.20
CA ARG A 265 4.61 -17.82 -7.67
C ARG A 265 3.68 -18.91 -8.22
N ARG A 266 2.45 -18.56 -8.57
CA ARG A 266 1.48 -19.49 -9.18
C ARG A 266 1.70 -19.70 -10.67
N THR A 267 2.58 -18.93 -11.31
CA THR A 267 2.94 -19.12 -12.72
C THR A 267 4.12 -20.08 -12.81
N PRO A 268 3.92 -21.34 -13.24
CA PRO A 268 4.97 -22.35 -13.28
C PRO A 268 5.84 -22.10 -14.52
N GLY A 269 6.77 -21.14 -14.44
CA GLY A 269 7.49 -20.67 -15.64
C GLY A 269 9.01 -20.54 -15.52
N VAL A 270 9.59 -20.31 -14.34
CA VAL A 270 11.03 -19.99 -14.23
C VAL A 270 11.67 -20.62 -12.99
N GLY A 271 11.51 -21.93 -12.84
CA GLY A 271 12.10 -22.73 -11.76
C GLY A 271 13.45 -23.38 -12.11
N LEU A 272 14.17 -22.90 -13.13
CA LEU A 272 15.41 -23.57 -13.58
C LEU A 272 16.66 -23.22 -12.74
N ILE A 273 16.58 -22.27 -11.82
CA ILE A 273 17.72 -21.87 -10.95
C ILE A 273 17.56 -22.41 -9.52
N GLU A 274 16.37 -22.82 -9.09
CA GLU A 274 16.15 -23.36 -7.74
C GLU A 274 16.71 -24.78 -7.54
N GLY A 275 17.03 -25.51 -8.61
CA GLY A 275 17.61 -26.86 -8.55
C GLY A 275 19.11 -26.93 -8.24
N LEU A 276 19.82 -25.80 -8.12
CA LEU A 276 21.28 -25.77 -7.93
C LEU A 276 21.73 -25.43 -6.49
N ASP A 277 20.80 -25.06 -5.61
CA ASP A 277 21.11 -24.79 -4.20
C ASP A 277 20.64 -25.96 -3.32
N SER A 278 21.54 -26.93 -3.10
CA SER A 278 21.27 -28.14 -2.30
C SER A 278 20.90 -27.84 -0.84
N LEU A 279 21.06 -26.61 -0.37
CA LEU A 279 20.60 -26.16 0.95
C LEU A 279 19.17 -25.58 0.92
N ARG A 280 18.67 -25.16 -0.26
CA ARG A 280 17.26 -24.77 -0.45
C ARG A 280 16.33 -25.96 -0.71
N SER A 281 16.86 -27.14 -1.02
CA SER A 281 16.05 -28.36 -1.20
C SER A 281 15.54 -28.97 0.11
N VAL A 282 16.05 -28.52 1.27
CA VAL A 282 15.54 -28.95 2.57
C VAL A 282 14.45 -27.99 3.01
N ASP A 283 13.20 -28.47 3.04
CA ASP A 283 12.08 -27.69 3.55
C ASP A 283 12.20 -27.53 5.08
N THR A 284 12.85 -26.45 5.50
CA THR A 284 13.00 -26.10 6.92
C THR A 284 11.77 -25.42 7.51
N SER A 285 10.71 -25.19 6.72
CA SER A 285 9.54 -24.43 7.16
C SER A 285 8.73 -25.14 8.25
N SER A 286 8.90 -26.47 8.36
CA SER A 286 8.27 -27.32 9.38
C SER A 286 9.02 -27.35 10.72
N TYR A 287 10.26 -26.84 10.78
CA TYR A 287 11.03 -26.86 12.02
C TYR A 287 10.53 -25.82 13.02
N THR A 288 10.16 -26.27 14.23
CA THR A 288 9.62 -25.43 15.31
C THR A 288 10.46 -24.18 15.58
N LEU A 289 11.79 -24.30 15.67
CA LEU A 289 12.67 -23.15 15.92
C LEU A 289 12.61 -22.10 14.80
N TYR A 290 12.48 -22.53 13.53
CA TYR A 290 12.33 -21.62 12.41
C TYR A 290 10.97 -20.93 12.43
N GLN A 291 9.92 -21.67 12.75
CA GLN A 291 8.56 -21.15 12.91
C GLN A 291 8.48 -20.10 14.02
N VAL A 292 9.05 -20.37 15.20
CA VAL A 292 9.10 -19.43 16.32
C VAL A 292 9.89 -18.17 15.95
N ARG A 293 11.05 -18.30 15.29
CA ARG A 293 11.83 -17.13 14.82
C ARG A 293 11.08 -16.31 13.78
N ARG A 294 10.41 -16.97 12.82
CA ARG A 294 9.60 -16.33 11.79
C ARG A 294 8.44 -15.56 12.42
N PHE A 295 7.73 -16.18 13.37
CA PHE A 295 6.67 -15.53 14.12
C PHE A 295 7.19 -14.35 14.95
N GLY A 296 8.33 -14.52 15.64
CA GLY A 296 9.00 -13.45 16.37
C GLY A 296 9.27 -12.21 15.50
N ARG A 297 9.80 -12.39 14.29
CA ARG A 297 10.01 -11.29 13.33
C ARG A 297 8.70 -10.62 12.92
N ALA A 298 7.65 -11.41 12.66
CA ALA A 298 6.34 -10.86 12.34
C ALA A 298 5.75 -10.04 13.51
N MET A 299 5.88 -10.52 14.74
CA MET A 299 5.46 -9.77 15.94
C MET A 299 6.25 -8.47 16.11
N SER A 300 7.56 -8.48 15.86
CA SER A 300 8.37 -7.26 15.89
C SER A 300 7.85 -6.23 14.87
N GLY A 301 7.65 -6.64 13.61
CA GLY A 301 7.10 -5.76 12.57
C GLY A 301 5.70 -5.24 12.90
N MET A 302 4.85 -6.08 13.51
CA MET A 302 3.53 -5.67 13.99
C MET A 302 3.63 -4.61 15.11
N CYS A 303 4.49 -4.83 16.12
CA CYS A 303 4.68 -3.91 17.23
C CYS A 303 5.28 -2.57 16.76
N GLU A 304 6.23 -2.59 15.82
CA GLU A 304 6.77 -1.37 15.21
C GLU A 304 5.69 -0.56 14.49
N ARG A 305 4.79 -1.23 13.75
CA ARG A 305 3.66 -0.56 13.08
C ARG A 305 2.65 -0.01 14.07
N MET A 306 2.44 -0.69 15.20
CA MET A 306 1.61 -0.17 16.30
C MET A 306 2.23 1.08 16.93
N GLU A 307 3.55 1.08 17.15
CA GLU A 307 4.26 2.21 17.78
C GLU A 307 4.37 3.43 16.88
N ARG A 308 4.39 3.25 15.55
CA ARG A 308 4.41 4.35 14.56
C ARG A 308 3.02 4.93 14.26
N VAL A 309 1.94 4.41 14.84
CA VAL A 309 0.61 4.93 14.58
C VAL A 309 0.48 6.36 15.10
N VAL A 310 -0.13 7.24 14.30
CA VAL A 310 -0.49 8.58 14.76
C VAL A 310 -1.46 8.43 15.93
N LEU A 311 -1.18 9.08 17.06
CA LEU A 311 -1.95 8.96 18.31
C LEU A 311 -3.28 9.73 18.26
N VAL A 312 -4.14 9.30 17.34
CA VAL A 312 -5.53 9.74 17.18
C VAL A 312 -6.43 8.54 17.50
N PRO A 313 -7.52 8.72 18.28
CA PRO A 313 -8.35 7.60 18.75
C PRO A 313 -8.78 6.62 17.65
N GLU A 314 -9.23 7.13 16.51
CA GLU A 314 -9.72 6.34 15.37
C GLU A 314 -8.59 5.57 14.66
N ALA A 315 -7.37 6.11 14.64
CA ALA A 315 -6.21 5.47 14.04
C ALA A 315 -5.71 4.31 14.92
N VAL A 316 -5.61 4.55 16.23
CA VAL A 316 -5.22 3.52 17.21
C VAL A 316 -6.29 2.42 17.29
N ARG A 317 -7.57 2.79 17.35
CA ARG A 317 -8.68 1.82 17.38
C ARG A 317 -8.67 0.96 16.12
N TYR A 318 -8.50 1.56 14.95
CA TYR A 318 -8.36 0.78 13.72
C TYR A 318 -7.18 -0.19 13.81
N ARG A 319 -5.99 0.28 14.22
CA ARG A 319 -4.76 -0.52 14.31
C ARG A 319 -4.91 -1.73 15.24
N LEU A 320 -5.59 -1.58 16.37
CA LEU A 320 -5.75 -2.63 17.37
C LEU A 320 -6.88 -3.61 17.02
N PHE A 321 -8.01 -3.11 16.50
CA PHE A 321 -9.27 -3.87 16.43
C PHE A 321 -9.69 -4.27 15.01
N SER A 322 -9.27 -3.51 13.99
CA SER A 322 -9.80 -3.64 12.63
C SER A 322 -8.73 -3.91 11.58
N ASP A 323 -7.46 -3.61 11.86
CA ASP A 323 -6.35 -3.90 10.96
C ASP A 323 -6.23 -5.42 10.78
N PRO A 324 -6.29 -5.94 9.54
CA PRO A 324 -6.11 -7.37 9.27
C PRO A 324 -4.73 -7.90 9.67
N LEU A 325 -3.73 -7.01 9.74
CA LEU A 325 -2.40 -7.30 10.27
C LEU A 325 -2.22 -6.84 11.72
N GLY A 326 -3.32 -6.45 12.37
CA GLY A 326 -3.34 -6.06 13.76
C GLY A 326 -3.32 -7.27 14.71
N PRO A 327 -3.06 -7.02 16.00
CA PRO A 327 -2.88 -8.08 16.98
C PRO A 327 -4.14 -8.94 17.17
N LEU A 328 -5.33 -8.33 17.19
CA LEU A 328 -6.57 -9.08 17.37
C LEU A 328 -6.92 -9.95 16.16
N SER A 329 -6.62 -9.49 14.95
CA SER A 329 -6.83 -10.26 13.72
C SER A 329 -5.89 -11.46 13.68
N LEU A 330 -4.61 -11.27 14.03
CA LEU A 330 -3.63 -12.35 14.11
C LEU A 330 -3.98 -13.38 15.20
N GLY A 331 -4.43 -12.92 16.38
CA GLY A 331 -4.89 -13.80 17.45
C GLY A 331 -6.08 -14.67 17.01
N LYS A 332 -7.10 -14.04 16.40
CA LYS A 332 -8.26 -14.77 15.85
C LYS A 332 -7.83 -15.81 14.83
N ALA A 333 -6.92 -15.45 13.92
CA ALA A 333 -6.41 -16.36 12.90
C ALA A 333 -5.66 -17.57 13.49
N LEU A 334 -4.94 -17.40 14.61
CA LEU A 334 -4.29 -18.50 15.35
C LEU A 334 -5.31 -19.42 16.06
N THR A 335 -6.41 -18.85 16.56
CA THR A 335 -7.48 -19.64 17.21
C THR A 335 -8.40 -20.36 16.23
N ALA A 336 -8.47 -19.93 14.97
CA ALA A 336 -9.34 -20.54 13.97
C ALA A 336 -8.96 -22.01 13.69
N SER A 337 -9.94 -22.91 13.78
CA SER A 337 -9.75 -24.35 13.58
C SER A 337 -9.66 -24.76 12.10
N GLU A 338 -10.13 -23.91 11.18
CA GLU A 338 -10.34 -24.25 9.76
C GLU A 338 -9.21 -23.79 8.81
N ASN A 339 -8.20 -23.07 9.31
CA ASN A 339 -7.15 -22.56 8.45
C ASN A 339 -6.13 -23.67 8.10
N VAL A 340 -6.09 -24.08 6.83
CA VAL A 340 -5.07 -24.98 6.26
C VAL A 340 -3.77 -24.18 6.09
N CYS A 341 -2.97 -24.10 7.14
CA CYS A 341 -1.76 -23.26 7.21
C CYS A 341 -0.62 -24.04 7.88
N THR A 342 0.65 -23.80 7.54
CA THR A 342 1.79 -24.53 8.13
C THR A 342 1.88 -24.35 9.65
N LEU A 343 1.56 -23.15 10.15
CA LEU A 343 1.43 -22.86 11.58
C LEU A 343 0.10 -23.36 12.20
N ALA A 344 -0.93 -23.56 11.39
CA ALA A 344 -2.18 -24.17 11.85
C ALA A 344 -2.08 -25.70 11.92
N ALA A 345 -1.17 -26.33 11.19
CA ALA A 345 -0.83 -27.74 11.42
C ALA A 345 -0.12 -27.98 12.77
N MET A 346 0.25 -26.92 13.50
CA MET A 346 0.87 -27.05 14.82
C MET A 346 -0.13 -27.55 15.87
N SER A 347 0.40 -28.32 16.82
CA SER A 347 -0.33 -28.78 18.02
C SER A 347 -0.98 -27.60 18.76
N GLY A 348 -2.07 -27.87 19.49
CA GLY A 348 -2.75 -26.87 20.31
C GLY A 348 -1.83 -26.13 21.28
N GLU A 349 -0.86 -26.81 21.87
CA GLU A 349 0.14 -26.23 22.80
C GLU A 349 1.00 -25.15 22.15
N HIS A 350 1.48 -25.39 20.93
CA HIS A 350 2.26 -24.41 20.18
C HIS A 350 1.43 -23.16 19.86
N ARG A 351 0.18 -23.33 19.44
CA ARG A 351 -0.71 -22.19 19.17
C ARG A 351 -0.97 -21.38 20.44
N LEU A 352 -1.18 -22.06 21.57
CA LEU A 352 -1.33 -21.42 22.88
C LEU A 352 -0.08 -20.63 23.27
N PHE A 353 1.11 -21.20 23.05
CA PHE A 353 2.38 -20.49 23.25
C PHE A 353 2.48 -19.23 22.37
N LEU A 354 2.20 -19.33 21.06
CA LEU A 354 2.25 -18.16 20.16
C LEU A 354 1.24 -17.07 20.52
N LEU A 355 0.05 -17.45 20.99
CA LEU A 355 -0.96 -16.49 21.50
C LEU A 355 -0.48 -15.78 22.77
N ALA A 356 0.17 -16.50 23.68
CA ALA A 356 0.76 -15.91 24.88
C ALA A 356 1.89 -14.92 24.52
N GLU A 357 2.78 -15.29 23.59
CA GLU A 357 3.83 -14.41 23.08
C GLU A 357 3.25 -13.15 22.40
N LEU A 358 2.18 -13.30 21.63
CA LEU A 358 1.48 -12.19 20.98
C LEU A 358 0.91 -11.21 22.03
N LEU A 359 0.22 -11.75 23.05
CA LEU A 359 -0.32 -10.96 24.16
C LEU A 359 0.79 -10.18 24.89
N LEU A 360 1.90 -10.85 25.23
CA LEU A 360 3.04 -10.23 25.91
C LEU A 360 3.67 -9.12 25.06
N SER A 361 3.89 -9.39 23.78
CA SER A 361 4.48 -8.43 22.83
C SER A 361 3.61 -7.16 22.69
N VAL A 362 2.29 -7.35 22.58
CA VAL A 362 1.32 -6.25 22.53
C VAL A 362 1.34 -5.43 23.82
N ALA A 363 1.36 -6.07 24.98
CA ALA A 363 1.40 -5.36 26.27
C ALA A 363 2.69 -4.54 26.43
N GLN A 364 3.84 -5.07 26.01
CA GLN A 364 5.11 -4.34 26.03
C GLN A 364 5.12 -3.15 25.07
N SER A 365 4.63 -3.33 23.85
CA SER A 365 4.51 -2.26 22.84
C SER A 365 3.54 -1.16 23.31
N ALA A 366 2.40 -1.56 23.87
CA ALA A 366 1.42 -0.67 24.47
C ALA A 366 2.00 0.18 25.62
N ARG A 367 2.84 -0.40 26.49
CA ARG A 367 3.55 0.36 27.53
C ARG A 367 4.47 1.44 26.94
N ARG A 368 5.18 1.15 25.84
CA ARG A 368 6.00 2.14 25.13
C ARG A 368 5.14 3.27 24.55
N MET A 369 4.02 2.94 23.90
CA MET A 369 3.06 3.94 23.39
C MET A 369 2.51 4.85 24.50
N LEU A 370 2.13 4.28 25.65
CA LEU A 370 1.66 5.04 26.81
C LEU A 370 2.74 5.98 27.36
N THR A 371 3.99 5.51 27.39
CA THR A 371 5.14 6.30 27.84
C THR A 371 5.41 7.48 26.92
N ALA A 372 5.33 7.26 25.60
CA ALA A 372 5.52 8.29 24.58
C ALA A 372 4.34 9.28 24.46
N SER A 373 3.13 8.88 24.89
CA SER A 373 1.94 9.73 24.80
C SER A 373 1.92 10.89 25.80
N ASP A 374 1.34 12.01 25.38
CA ASP A 374 1.02 13.14 26.26
C ASP A 374 -0.09 12.80 27.28
N LYS A 375 -0.26 13.66 28.30
CA LYS A 375 -1.23 13.41 29.40
C LYS A 375 -2.68 13.30 28.93
N LYS A 376 -3.09 14.06 27.91
CA LYS A 376 -4.45 14.02 27.35
C LYS A 376 -4.67 12.73 26.58
N SER A 377 -3.70 12.36 25.75
CA SER A 377 -3.75 11.15 24.92
C SER A 377 -3.71 9.86 25.75
N ARG A 378 -2.91 9.85 26.82
CA ARG A 378 -2.72 8.69 27.69
C ARG A 378 -4.01 8.14 28.28
N LYS A 379 -4.99 9.00 28.62
CA LYS A 379 -6.25 8.56 29.25
C LYS A 379 -7.07 7.66 28.33
N TRP A 380 -7.38 8.13 27.12
CA TRP A 380 -8.17 7.33 26.17
C TRP A 380 -7.35 6.17 25.58
N LEU A 381 -6.03 6.37 25.42
CA LEU A 381 -5.14 5.32 24.91
C LEU A 381 -5.08 4.13 25.88
N LYS A 382 -5.05 4.38 27.20
CA LYS A 382 -5.08 3.33 28.23
C LYS A 382 -6.34 2.47 28.14
N GLU A 383 -7.49 3.07 27.86
CA GLU A 383 -8.76 2.33 27.71
C GLU A 383 -8.74 1.43 26.46
N LEU A 384 -8.30 1.95 25.31
CA LEU A 384 -8.20 1.15 24.08
C LEU A 384 -7.19 -0.01 24.21
N ILE A 385 -6.04 0.24 24.83
CA ILE A 385 -5.03 -0.78 25.11
C ILE A 385 -5.60 -1.87 26.03
N ARG A 386 -6.30 -1.46 27.10
CA ARG A 386 -6.91 -2.40 28.05
C ARG A 386 -7.96 -3.27 27.37
N GLU A 387 -8.79 -2.69 26.52
CA GLU A 387 -9.80 -3.42 25.74
C GLU A 387 -9.11 -4.44 24.81
N ALA A 388 -8.04 -4.05 24.10
CA ALA A 388 -7.29 -4.96 23.23
C ALA A 388 -6.59 -6.10 23.99
N ILE A 389 -5.93 -5.80 25.12
CA ILE A 389 -5.25 -6.80 25.98
C ILE A 389 -6.28 -7.77 26.55
N THR A 390 -7.41 -7.30 27.06
CA THR A 390 -8.50 -8.14 27.56
C THR A 390 -9.00 -9.11 26.47
N ASN A 391 -9.18 -8.63 25.24
CA ASN A 391 -9.63 -9.45 24.12
C ASN A 391 -8.60 -10.49 23.65
N LEU A 392 -7.30 -10.26 23.83
CA LEU A 392 -6.26 -11.26 23.56
C LEU A 392 -6.14 -12.26 24.72
N ALA A 393 -6.22 -11.79 25.97
CA ALA A 393 -6.20 -12.63 27.15
C ALA A 393 -7.38 -13.62 27.16
N SER A 394 -8.57 -13.19 26.75
CA SER A 394 -9.73 -14.09 26.62
C SER A 394 -9.52 -15.18 25.57
N GLN A 395 -8.80 -14.89 24.48
CA GLN A 395 -8.44 -15.90 23.47
C GLN A 395 -7.43 -16.91 24.03
N VAL A 396 -6.45 -16.46 24.81
CA VAL A 396 -5.48 -17.33 25.51
C VAL A 396 -6.20 -18.26 26.49
N GLU A 397 -7.07 -17.72 27.35
CA GLU A 397 -7.80 -18.52 28.34
C GLU A 397 -8.81 -19.47 27.69
N SER A 398 -9.53 -19.02 26.66
CA SER A 398 -10.45 -19.88 25.91
C SER A 398 -9.73 -21.09 25.32
N ARG A 399 -8.52 -20.90 24.79
CA ARG A 399 -7.73 -21.98 24.19
C ARG A 399 -7.16 -22.92 25.25
N ARG A 400 -6.72 -22.37 26.38
CA ARG A 400 -6.25 -23.16 27.53
C ARG A 400 -7.36 -24.06 28.11
N GLY A 401 -8.61 -23.59 28.10
CA GLY A 401 -9.77 -24.32 28.62
C GLY A 401 -10.45 -25.28 27.63
N GLU A 402 -9.89 -25.49 26.43
CA GLU A 402 -10.53 -26.35 25.43
C GLU A 402 -10.64 -27.81 25.91
N PRO A 403 -11.85 -28.41 25.89
CA PRO A 403 -12.08 -29.78 26.34
C PRO A 403 -11.20 -30.78 25.58
N GLY A 404 -10.43 -31.58 26.31
CA GLY A 404 -9.54 -32.60 25.74
C GLY A 404 -8.13 -32.11 25.41
N SER A 405 -7.81 -30.83 25.64
CA SER A 405 -6.42 -30.36 25.59
C SER A 405 -5.71 -30.69 26.92
N THR A 406 -4.75 -31.60 26.88
CA THR A 406 -3.78 -31.77 27.97
C THR A 406 -2.63 -30.80 27.71
N VAL A 407 -2.66 -29.63 28.33
CA VAL A 407 -1.57 -28.66 28.28
C VAL A 407 -0.47 -29.11 29.23
N ALA A 408 0.78 -29.24 28.74
CA ALA A 408 1.93 -29.52 29.59
C ALA A 408 2.06 -28.52 30.75
N GLU A 409 2.39 -29.01 31.95
CA GLU A 409 2.41 -28.22 33.19
C GLU A 409 3.30 -26.96 33.09
N ASN A 410 4.46 -27.09 32.43
CA ASN A 410 5.38 -25.98 32.19
C ASN A 410 4.76 -24.89 31.30
N LEU A 411 4.01 -25.27 30.26
CA LEU A 411 3.31 -24.32 29.39
C LEU A 411 2.14 -23.66 30.13
N ALA A 412 1.39 -24.42 30.93
CA ALA A 412 0.32 -23.86 31.75
C ALA A 412 0.85 -22.81 32.75
N LYS A 413 1.97 -23.12 33.42
CA LYS A 413 2.67 -22.19 34.30
C LYS A 413 3.14 -20.94 33.55
N TYR A 414 3.76 -21.11 32.38
CA TYR A 414 4.21 -20.01 31.53
C TYR A 414 3.06 -19.06 31.15
N VAL A 415 1.92 -19.61 30.69
CA VAL A 415 0.75 -18.83 30.31
C VAL A 415 0.20 -18.01 31.48
N LEU A 416 0.17 -18.58 32.69
CA LEU A 416 -0.23 -17.85 33.90
C LEU A 416 0.71 -16.68 34.21
N GLU A 417 2.02 -16.88 34.08
CA GLU A 417 3.01 -15.82 34.27
C GLU A 417 2.85 -14.69 33.24
N VAL A 418 2.58 -15.03 31.97
CA VAL A 418 2.30 -14.04 30.91
C VAL A 418 1.02 -13.24 31.20
N LEU A 419 -0.06 -13.89 31.63
CA LEU A 419 -1.31 -13.21 31.98
C LEU A 419 -1.13 -12.23 33.13
N LYS A 420 -0.34 -12.63 34.14
CA LYS A 420 0.01 -11.76 35.27
C LYS A 420 0.86 -10.56 34.82
N GLU A 421 1.94 -10.81 34.09
CA GLU A 421 2.84 -9.75 33.60
C GLU A 421 2.10 -8.77 32.69
N THR A 422 1.22 -9.25 31.82
CA THR A 422 0.44 -8.38 30.91
C THR A 422 -0.57 -7.51 31.65
N ALA A 423 -1.18 -8.01 32.72
CA ALA A 423 -2.03 -7.22 33.60
C ALA A 423 -1.24 -6.10 34.30
N ASP A 424 -0.04 -6.42 34.80
CA ASP A 424 0.86 -5.45 35.44
C ASP A 424 1.30 -4.37 34.43
N LEU A 425 1.66 -4.76 33.20
CA LEU A 425 2.03 -3.83 32.11
C LEU A 425 0.85 -2.94 31.66
N ALA A 426 -0.38 -3.46 31.69
CA ALA A 426 -1.60 -2.69 31.41
C ALA A 426 -2.02 -1.77 32.58
N GLY A 427 -1.38 -1.94 33.75
CA GLY A 427 -1.77 -1.27 34.99
C GLY A 427 -3.15 -1.69 35.47
N GLN A 428 -3.47 -2.99 35.33
CA GLN A 428 -4.61 -3.67 35.94
C GLN A 428 -4.12 -4.49 37.14
N GLN A 429 -4.82 -4.46 38.27
CA GLN A 429 -4.65 -5.51 39.27
C GLN A 429 -5.33 -6.78 38.73
N TRP A 430 -4.55 -7.83 38.48
CA TRP A 430 -5.11 -9.13 38.12
C TRP A 430 -5.77 -9.75 39.35
N THR A 431 -7.10 -9.76 39.41
CA THR A 431 -7.83 -10.46 40.47
C THR A 431 -8.01 -11.91 40.04
N GLU A 432 -7.36 -12.84 40.74
CA GLU A 432 -7.44 -14.31 40.55
C GLU A 432 -8.85 -14.92 40.77
N ALA A 433 -9.93 -14.14 40.74
CA ALA A 433 -11.22 -14.50 41.30
C ALA A 433 -12.18 -15.26 40.35
N ALA A 434 -11.70 -16.04 39.38
CA ALA A 434 -12.62 -16.69 38.42
C ALA A 434 -12.47 -18.19 38.16
N ASN A 435 -11.44 -18.90 38.64
CA ASN A 435 -11.28 -20.34 38.35
C ASN A 435 -10.93 -21.19 39.60
N ALA A 436 -11.71 -21.01 40.67
CA ALA A 436 -11.90 -22.06 41.68
C ALA A 436 -13.36 -22.52 41.59
N GLY A 437 -13.66 -23.34 40.59
CA GLY A 437 -14.96 -23.96 40.31
C GLY A 437 -14.77 -25.18 39.44
#